data_AF-A0A962G6G9-F1
#
_entry.id   AF-A0A962G6G9-F1
#
_cell.length_a   1.000
_cell.length_b   1.000
_cell.length_c   1.000
_cell.angle_alpha   90.00
_cell.angle_beta   90.00
_cell.angle_gamma   90.00
#
_symmetry.space_group_name_H-M   'P 1'
#
loop_
_entity.id
_entity.type
_entity.pdbx_description
1 polymer ?
#
loop_
_entity_poly.entity_id
_entity_poly.type
_entity_poly.pdbx_seq_one_letter_code
_entity_poly.pdbx_strand_id
1 'polypeptide(L)' 'PNAAIVARWTYGDGQLVDESDESIAPTGPATTTFHIAKPDGWPVGKYKVDISIDGNPVASQEFEVK' A
#
# COMPACT_ATOMS: atom_id res chain seq x y z
N PRO A 1 17.49 -0.10 -14.44
CA PRO A 1 16.09 0.38 -14.48
C PRO A 1 15.65 0.71 -13.06
N ASN A 2 15.07 1.90 -12.87
CA ASN A 2 14.42 2.27 -11.62
C ASN A 2 12.93 1.94 -11.78
N ALA A 3 12.30 1.40 -10.74
CA ALA A 3 10.88 1.14 -10.69
C ALA A 3 10.27 1.88 -9.51
N ALA A 4 9.13 2.53 -9.70
CA ALA A 4 8.37 3.17 -8.64
C ALA A 4 7.30 2.21 -8.12
N ILE A 5 7.40 1.81 -6.86
CA ILE A 5 6.39 1.00 -6.18
C ILE A 5 5.50 1.94 -5.38
N VAL A 6 4.19 1.87 -5.58
CA VAL A 6 3.21 2.66 -4.81
C VAL A 6 2.32 1.73 -4.03
N ALA A 7 2.18 1.97 -2.73
CA ALA A 7 1.20 1.33 -1.86
C ALA A 7 0.10 2.32 -1.48
N ARG A 8 -1.12 2.01 -1.88
CA ARG A 8 -2.30 2.83 -1.62
C ARG A 8 -3.27 2.12 -0.70
N TRP A 9 -3.52 2.71 0.46
CA TRP A 9 -4.36 2.16 1.52
C TRP A 9 -5.71 2.86 1.50
N THR A 10 -6.80 2.10 1.52
CA THR A 10 -8.16 2.63 1.53
C THR A 10 -9.03 1.96 2.59
N TYR A 11 -10.07 2.67 3.02
CA TYR A 11 -11.04 2.26 4.02
C TYR A 11 -12.47 2.39 3.49
N GLY A 12 -13.35 1.45 3.85
CA GLY A 12 -14.77 1.48 3.50
C GLY A 12 -14.97 1.51 1.99
N ASP A 13 -15.73 2.48 1.49
CA ASP A 13 -16.08 2.63 0.08
C ASP A 13 -14.96 3.25 -0.79
N GLY A 14 -13.70 3.16 -0.33
CA GLY A 14 -12.52 3.65 -1.05
C GLY A 14 -11.94 4.97 -0.52
N GLN A 15 -12.26 5.35 0.72
CA GLN A 15 -11.64 6.52 1.36
C GLN A 15 -10.13 6.30 1.49
N LEU A 16 -9.32 7.23 0.98
CA LEU A 16 -7.86 7.16 1.12
C LEU A 16 -7.45 7.28 2.60
N VAL A 17 -6.65 6.32 3.03
CA VAL A 17 -6.06 6.26 4.37
C VAL A 17 -4.63 6.78 4.34
N ASP A 18 -3.85 6.27 3.41
CA ASP A 18 -2.43 6.58 3.23
C ASP A 18 -2.01 6.20 1.80
N GLU A 19 -1.03 6.91 1.27
CA GLU A 19 -0.36 6.56 0.03
C GLU A 19 1.13 6.81 0.20
N SER A 20 1.94 5.81 -0.12
CA SER A 20 3.39 5.90 -0.06
C SER A 20 4.00 5.32 -1.33
N ASP A 21 5.09 5.94 -1.77
CA ASP A 21 5.88 5.46 -2.91
C ASP A 21 7.32 5.20 -2.51
N GLU A 22 7.93 4.23 -3.18
CA GLU A 22 9.35 3.93 -3.05
C GLU A 22 9.96 3.63 -4.42
N SER A 23 11.03 4.34 -4.75
CA SER A 23 11.81 4.12 -5.96
C SER A 23 12.92 3.13 -5.70
N ILE A 24 12.92 1.99 -6.40
CA ILE A 24 13.92 0.94 -6.25
C ILE A 24 14.69 0.69 -7.56
N ALA A 25 15.93 0.20 -7.44
CA ALA A 25 16.77 -0.22 -8.56
C ALA A 25 17.32 -1.64 -8.34
N PRO A 26 16.46 -2.68 -8.33
CA PRO A 26 16.87 -4.02 -7.96
C PRO A 26 17.76 -4.66 -9.04
N THR A 27 18.82 -5.34 -8.60
CA THR A 27 19.69 -6.18 -9.48
C THR A 27 19.36 -7.67 -9.35
N GLY A 28 18.29 -8.02 -8.65
CA GLY A 28 17.83 -9.38 -8.33
C GLY A 28 16.52 -9.33 -7.53
N PRO A 29 16.08 -10.44 -6.91
CA PRO A 29 14.90 -10.43 -6.03
C PRO A 29 15.04 -9.37 -4.94
N ALA A 30 13.99 -8.58 -4.73
CA ALA A 30 13.95 -7.51 -3.74
C ALA A 30 12.64 -7.54 -2.98
N THR A 31 12.65 -7.00 -1.77
CA THR A 31 11.47 -6.85 -0.93
C THR A 31 11.39 -5.41 -0.45
N THR A 32 10.22 -4.81 -0.60
CA THR A 32 9.89 -3.47 -0.12
C THR A 32 8.83 -3.60 0.95
N THR A 33 8.90 -2.81 2.01
CA THR A 33 7.96 -2.89 3.14
C THR A 33 7.38 -1.52 3.44
N PHE A 34 6.06 -1.42 3.33
CA PHE A 34 5.31 -0.21 3.65
C PHE A 34 4.71 -0.30 5.06
N HIS A 35 4.71 0.82 5.78
CA HIS A 35 4.19 0.90 7.14
C HIS A 35 3.24 2.09 7.26
N ILE A 36 2.06 1.84 7.84
CA ILE A 36 1.09 2.88 8.19
C ILE A 36 0.88 2.88 9.71
N ALA A 37 0.79 4.07 10.29
CA ALA A 37 0.57 4.24 11.72
C ALA A 37 -0.53 5.28 11.97
N LYS A 38 -1.44 4.96 12.88
CA LYS A 38 -2.51 5.87 13.31
C LYS A 38 -2.58 5.89 14.85
N PRO A 39 -1.87 6.82 15.51
CA PRO A 39 -1.78 6.85 16.98
C PRO A 39 -3.12 6.97 17.68
N ASP A 40 -4.06 7.69 17.08
CA ASP A 40 -5.42 7.89 17.60
C ASP A 40 -6.35 6.67 17.37
N GLY A 41 -5.83 5.60 16.76
CA GLY A 41 -6.56 4.37 16.48
C GLY A 41 -7.16 4.32 15.07
N TRP A 42 -7.32 3.07 14.59
CA TRP A 42 -7.90 2.78 13.29
C TRP A 42 -9.43 2.64 13.38
N PRO A 43 -10.21 3.28 12.48
CA PRO A 43 -11.62 2.95 12.32
C PRO A 43 -11.82 1.44 12.11
N VAL A 44 -12.76 0.85 12.84
CA VAL A 44 -13.13 -0.56 12.66
C VAL A 44 -13.82 -0.73 11.31
N GLY A 45 -13.44 -1.75 10.55
CA GLY A 45 -14.06 -2.08 9.28
C GLY A 45 -13.08 -2.59 8.24
N LYS A 46 -13.51 -2.56 6.98
CA LYS A 46 -12.78 -3.12 5.85
C LYS A 46 -11.77 -2.14 5.28
N TYR A 47 -10.58 -2.66 5.02
CA TYR A 47 -9.48 -1.96 4.40
C TYR A 47 -8.97 -2.72 3.21
N LYS A 48 -8.33 -1.99 2.30
CA LYS A 48 -7.71 -2.53 1.11
C LYS A 48 -6.37 -1.85 0.87
N VAL A 49 -5.36 -2.65 0.51
CA VAL A 49 -4.06 -2.19 0.04
C VAL A 49 -3.94 -2.54 -1.43
N ASP A 50 -3.76 -1.54 -2.28
CA ASP A 50 -3.42 -1.72 -3.69
C ASP A 50 -1.92 -1.42 -3.88
N ILE A 51 -1.20 -2.34 -4.53
CA ILE A 51 0.20 -2.16 -4.91
C ILE A 51 0.28 -1.96 -6.42
N SER A 52 1.02 -0.94 -6.85
CA SER A 52 1.34 -0.72 -8.26
C SER A 52 2.83 -0.55 -8.50
N ILE A 53 3.30 -0.92 -9.69
CA ILE A 53 4.66 -0.72 -10.16
C ILE A 53 4.62 0.10 -11.44
N ASP A 54 5.25 1.27 -11.43
CA ASP A 54 5.24 2.25 -12.52
C ASP A 54 3.80 2.58 -12.99
N GLY A 55 2.88 2.69 -12.02
CA GLY A 55 1.46 2.96 -12.24
C GLY A 55 0.62 1.74 -12.66
N ASN A 56 1.22 0.57 -12.85
CA ASN A 56 0.49 -0.66 -13.20
C ASN A 56 0.11 -1.42 -11.91
N PRO A 57 -1.18 -1.67 -11.64
CA PRO A 57 -1.59 -2.48 -10.50
C PRO A 57 -1.05 -3.90 -10.61
N VAL A 58 -0.39 -4.39 -9.56
CA VAL A 58 0.21 -5.73 -9.54
C VAL A 58 -0.34 -6.62 -8.43
N ALA A 59 -0.86 -6.04 -7.35
CA ALA A 59 -1.44 -6.79 -6.25
C ALA A 59 -2.49 -5.97 -5.49
N SER A 60 -3.41 -6.67 -4.86
CA SER A 60 -4.43 -6.10 -3.99
C SER A 60 -4.67 -7.06 -2.83
N GLN A 61 -4.75 -6.53 -1.62
CA GLN A 61 -5.06 -7.30 -0.42
C GLN A 61 -6.12 -6.60 0.43
N GLU A 62 -7.16 -7.33 0.81
CA GLU A 62 -8.21 -6.86 1.71
C GLU A 62 -7.97 -7.39 3.13
N PHE A 63 -8.32 -6.59 4.14
CA PHE A 63 -8.26 -6.97 5.56
C PHE A 63 -9.31 -6.21 6.38
N GLU A 64 -9.53 -6.63 7.62
CA GLU A 64 -10.51 -6.04 8.53
C GLU A 64 -9.84 -5.66 9.86
N VAL A 65 -10.05 -4.42 10.29
CA VAL A 65 -9.73 -3.95 11.64
C VAL A 65 -10.94 -4.18 12.53
N LYS A 66 -10.74 -4.78 13.71
CA LYS A 66 -11.78 -5.16 14.68
C LYS A 66 -11.54 -4.54 16.04
#